data_AF-A0AAU7C531-F1
#
_entry.id   AF-A0AAU7C531-F1
#
_cell.length_a   1.000
_cell.length_b   1.000
_cell.length_c   1.000
_cell.angle_alpha   90.00
_cell.angle_beta   90.00
_cell.angle_gamma   90.00
#
_symmetry.space_group_name_H-M   'P 1'
#
loop_
_entity.id
_entity.type
_entity.pdbx_description
1 polymer ?
#
loop_
_entity_poly.entity_id
_entity_poly.type
_entity_poly.pdbx_seq_one_letter_code
_entity_poly.pdbx_strand_id
1 'polypeptide(L)'
;MCTEPTFERGAITFFSGRLTLKEAMAIFAHMPYELDYVNKNDEYVWYSPNPWRDNDRLQKRLTHSVLGCHPKSVQPLVKQVLIMSSRKFRDFSRGMDRLP
;
A
#
# COMPACT_ATOMS: atom_id res chain seq x y z
N MET A 1 20.24 -8.12 -12.74
CA MET A 1 19.81 -9.20 -13.65
C MET A 1 18.35 -9.48 -13.33
N CYS A 2 17.46 -9.41 -14.32
CA CYS A 2 16.03 -9.70 -14.16
C CYS A 2 15.81 -11.12 -14.74
N THR A 3 15.43 -12.07 -13.90
CA THR A 3 15.39 -13.52 -14.22
C THR A 3 14.01 -14.13 -14.01
N GLU A 4 12.94 -13.33 -14.05
CA GLU A 4 11.57 -13.78 -13.82
C GLU A 4 10.68 -13.36 -15.01
N PRO A 5 9.65 -14.16 -15.38
CA PRO A 5 8.77 -13.84 -16.50
C PRO A 5 8.02 -12.52 -16.26
N THR A 6 8.22 -11.55 -17.16
CA THR A 6 7.48 -10.29 -17.15
C THR A 6 6.18 -10.45 -17.95
N PHE A 7 5.03 -10.17 -17.33
CA PHE A 7 3.74 -10.15 -18.01
C PHE A 7 3.57 -8.83 -18.80
N GLU A 8 4.28 -8.69 -19.92
CA GLU A 8 4.38 -7.40 -20.63
C GLU A 8 3.11 -6.97 -21.39
N ARG A 9 2.17 -7.90 -21.65
CA ARG A 9 0.99 -7.64 -22.50
C ARG A 9 -0.33 -7.55 -21.74
N GLY A 10 -0.29 -7.54 -20.41
CA GLY A 10 -1.49 -7.36 -19.59
C GLY A 10 -2.05 -5.95 -19.73
N ALA A 11 -3.37 -5.83 -19.64
CA ALA A 11 -4.06 -4.55 -19.56
C ALA A 11 -5.18 -4.63 -18.53
N ILE A 12 -5.39 -3.52 -17.82
CA ILE A 12 -6.46 -3.33 -16.86
C ILE A 12 -7.53 -2.48 -17.56
N THR A 13 -8.74 -3.02 -17.63
CA THR A 13 -9.92 -2.25 -18.07
C THR A 13 -10.64 -1.73 -16.83
N PHE A 14 -10.67 -0.41 -16.68
CA PHE A 14 -11.45 0.30 -15.69
C PHE A 14 -12.77 0.78 -16.32
N PHE A 15 -13.75 1.17 -15.49
CA PHE A 15 -14.96 1.81 -16.01
C PHE A 15 -14.67 3.12 -16.77
N SER A 16 -13.55 3.77 -16.46
CA SER A 16 -13.12 5.07 -16.99
C SER A 16 -12.08 4.99 -18.12
N GLY A 17 -11.72 3.79 -18.58
CA GLY A 17 -10.73 3.63 -19.64
C GLY A 17 -9.92 2.34 -19.52
N ARG A 18 -8.89 2.20 -20.35
CA ARG A 18 -8.02 1.01 -20.38
C ARG A 18 -6.56 1.44 -20.33
N LEU A 19 -5.79 0.76 -19.49
CA LEU A 19 -4.35 0.96 -19.36
C LEU A 19 -3.63 -0.37 -19.54
N THR A 20 -2.55 -0.38 -20.30
CA THR A 20 -1.56 -1.45 -20.24
C THR A 20 -0.87 -1.46 -18.88
N LEU A 21 -0.30 -2.59 -18.47
CA LEU A 21 0.48 -2.64 -17.23
C LEU A 21 1.67 -1.68 -17.25
N LYS A 22 2.28 -1.47 -18.42
CA LYS A 22 3.37 -0.50 -18.61
C LYS A 22 2.92 0.94 -18.34
N GLU A 23 1.74 1.33 -18.84
CA GLU A 23 1.19 2.66 -18.58
C GLU A 23 0.81 2.84 -17.10
N ALA A 24 0.21 1.82 -16.47
CA ALA A 24 -0.11 1.86 -15.05
C ALA A 24 1.17 2.03 -14.19
N MET A 25 2.24 1.29 -14.50
CA MET A 25 3.54 1.44 -13.85
C MET A 25 4.13 2.84 -14.06
N ALA A 26 4.04 3.38 -15.27
CA ALA A 26 4.54 4.72 -15.58
C ALA A 26 3.81 5.79 -14.75
N ILE A 27 2.49 5.67 -14.59
CA ILE A 27 1.70 6.56 -13.72
C ILE A 27 2.21 6.47 -12.27
N PHE A 28 2.37 5.27 -11.72
CA PHE A 28 2.86 5.11 -10.34
C PHE A 28 4.28 5.64 -10.14
N ALA A 29 5.14 5.60 -11.16
CA ALA A 29 6.51 6.12 -11.07
C ALA A 29 6.59 7.66 -11.12
N HIS A 30 5.62 8.34 -11.75
CA HIS A 30 5.66 9.79 -12.00
C HIS A 30 4.64 10.61 -11.20
N MET A 31 3.64 9.98 -10.56
CA MET A 31 2.67 10.69 -9.72
C MET A 31 3.37 11.41 -8.56
N PRO A 32 2.98 12.64 -8.18
CA PRO A 32 3.70 13.43 -7.16
C PRO A 32 3.43 12.99 -5.72
N TYR A 33 3.22 11.69 -5.49
CA TYR A 33 3.06 11.10 -4.16
C TYR A 33 3.75 9.74 -4.08
N GLU A 34 4.25 9.43 -2.88
CA GLU A 34 4.69 8.10 -2.51
C GLU A 34 3.48 7.24 -2.14
N LEU A 35 3.38 6.06 -2.75
CA LEU A 35 2.39 5.05 -2.35
C LEU A 35 3.09 3.84 -1.73
N ASP A 36 2.43 3.33 -0.70
CA ASP A 36 2.73 2.06 -0.05
C ASP A 36 1.41 1.31 0.09
N TYR A 37 1.41 0.02 -0.26
CA TYR A 37 0.28 -0.85 -0.09
C TYR A 37 0.53 -1.84 1.04
N VAL A 38 -0.34 -1.78 2.03
CA VAL A 38 -0.45 -2.75 3.11
C VAL A 38 -1.74 -3.54 2.88
N ASN A 39 -1.64 -4.86 2.83
CA ASN A 39 -2.80 -5.71 2.55
C ASN A 39 -3.68 -5.91 3.80
N LYS A 40 -4.76 -6.69 3.64
CA LYS A 40 -5.72 -6.99 4.73
C LYS A 40 -5.13 -7.79 5.91
N ASN A 41 -3.93 -8.36 5.77
CA ASN A 41 -3.22 -9.12 6.79
C ASN A 41 -2.17 -8.27 7.51
N ASP A 42 -2.20 -6.94 7.32
CA ASP A 42 -1.20 -5.98 7.84
C ASP A 42 0.23 -6.23 7.30
N GLU A 43 0.35 -6.81 6.10
CA GLU A 43 1.64 -7.07 5.45
C GLU A 43 1.96 -5.96 4.43
N TYR A 44 3.20 -5.48 4.45
CA TYR A 44 3.71 -4.53 3.47
C TYR A 44 4.05 -5.25 2.17
N VAL A 45 3.28 -5.04 1.12
CA VAL A 45 3.31 -5.89 -0.09
C VAL A 45 3.79 -5.19 -1.35
N TRP A 46 3.66 -3.86 -1.42
CA TRP A 46 4.05 -3.12 -2.61
C TRP A 46 4.32 -1.65 -2.29
N TYR A 47 5.14 -1.01 -3.11
CA TYR A 47 5.35 0.44 -3.10
C TYR A 47 5.55 0.96 -4.51
N SER A 48 5.20 2.24 -4.72
CA SER A 48 5.43 2.90 -5.99
C SER A 48 6.93 3.13 -6.23
N PRO A 49 7.45 2.80 -7.43
CA PRO A 49 8.88 2.86 -7.74
C PRO A 49 9.28 4.27 -8.17
N ASN A 50 8.98 5.29 -7.35
CA ASN A 50 9.36 6.66 -7.67
C ASN A 50 10.88 6.82 -7.47
N PRO A 51 11.62 7.43 -8.41
CA PRO A 51 13.05 7.65 -8.23
C PRO A 51 13.37 8.79 -7.25
N TRP A 52 12.40 9.65 -6.94
CA TRP A 52 12.55 10.84 -6.09
C TRP A 52 11.94 10.64 -4.69
N ARG A 53 11.77 9.40 -4.22
CA ARG A 53 11.25 9.15 -2.87
C ARG A 53 12.15 9.75 -1.80
N ASP A 54 11.54 10.37 -0.80
CA ASP A 54 12.20 10.83 0.41
C ASP A 54 12.57 9.65 1.31
N ASN A 55 11.72 8.61 1.32
CA ASN A 55 11.92 7.43 2.16
C ASN A 55 12.33 6.22 1.31
N ASP A 56 13.61 5.85 1.40
CA ASP A 56 14.12 4.62 0.80
C ASP A 56 13.37 3.40 1.33
N ARG A 57 12.78 2.63 0.41
CA ARG A 57 12.12 1.36 0.74
C ARG A 57 13.06 0.20 0.47
N LEU A 58 13.34 -0.55 1.53
CA LEU A 58 14.17 -1.75 1.44
C LEU A 58 13.30 -2.88 0.88
N GLN A 59 13.58 -3.36 -0.34
CA GLN A 59 12.85 -4.45 -0.98
C GLN A 59 12.74 -5.70 -0.09
N LYS A 60 13.75 -5.96 0.75
CA LYS A 60 13.76 -7.05 1.76
C LYS A 60 12.66 -6.94 2.85
N ARG A 61 11.92 -5.82 2.91
CA ARG A 61 10.81 -5.61 3.85
C ARG A 61 9.45 -5.97 3.25
N LEU A 62 9.39 -6.22 1.94
CA LEU A 62 8.18 -6.76 1.33
C LEU A 62 7.79 -8.07 2.01
N THR A 63 6.49 -8.34 2.07
CA THR A 63 5.84 -9.49 2.75
C THR A 63 6.02 -9.56 4.26
N HIS A 64 6.71 -8.61 4.90
CA HIS A 64 6.73 -8.53 6.37
C HIS A 64 5.51 -7.80 6.92
N SER A 65 5.15 -8.11 8.17
CA SER A 65 4.20 -7.29 8.92
C SER A 65 4.68 -5.84 8.97
N VAL A 66 3.77 -4.91 8.69
CA VAL A 66 4.05 -3.47 8.69
C VAL A 66 4.63 -3.01 10.03
N LEU A 67 4.21 -3.59 11.15
CA LEU A 67 4.77 -3.26 12.47
C LEU A 67 6.27 -3.59 12.57
N GLY A 68 6.70 -4.68 11.93
CA GLY A 68 8.11 -5.07 11.86
C GLY A 68 8.96 -4.15 10.99
N CYS A 69 8.34 -3.35 10.13
CA CYS A 69 9.01 -2.37 9.28
C CYS A 69 9.32 -1.05 10.01
N HIS A 70 8.78 -0.84 11.21
CA HIS A 70 8.93 0.40 11.97
C HIS A 70 9.70 0.21 13.29
N PRO A 71 10.47 1.23 13.73
CA PRO A 71 11.08 1.24 15.06
C PRO A 71 10.04 1.04 16.18
N LYS A 72 10.42 0.36 17.25
CA LYS A 72 9.51 0.04 18.37
C LYS A 72 8.81 1.26 18.96
N SER A 73 9.46 2.42 18.98
CA SER A 73 8.93 3.68 19.52
C SER A 73 7.70 4.20 18.77
N VAL A 74 7.60 3.97 17.45
CA VAL A 74 6.50 4.49 16.62
C VAL A 74 5.42 3.44 16.33
N GLN A 75 5.65 2.16 16.67
CA GLN A 75 4.68 1.09 16.47
C GLN A 75 3.30 1.35 17.12
N PRO A 76 3.18 1.99 18.31
CA PRO A 76 1.86 2.34 18.86
C PRO A 76 1.03 3.22 17.93
N LEU A 77 1.66 4.20 17.28
CA LEU A 77 0.99 5.08 16.31
C LEU A 77 0.58 4.32 15.05
N VAL A 78 1.46 3.45 14.54
CA VAL A 78 1.14 2.59 13.38
C VAL A 78 -0.08 1.71 13.67
N LYS A 79 -0.17 1.13 14.88
CA LYS A 79 -1.33 0.34 15.30
C LYS A 79 -2.63 1.18 15.31
N GLN A 80 -2.58 2.43 15.76
CA GLN A 80 -3.74 3.32 15.74
C GLN A 80 -4.22 3.57 14.30
N VAL A 81 -3.31 3.85 13.37
CA VAL A 81 -3.64 4.03 11.95
C VAL A 81 -4.28 2.77 11.37
N LEU A 82 -3.73 1.58 11.63
CA LEU A 82 -4.33 0.31 11.16
C LEU A 82 -5.75 0.11 11.70
N ILE A 83 -5.97 0.41 12.98
CA ILE A 83 -7.31 0.36 13.59
C ILE A 83 -8.26 1.32 12.84
N MET A 84 -7.82 2.56 12.60
CA MET A 84 -8.61 3.60 11.91
C MET A 84 -8.88 3.27 10.42
N SER A 85 -7.95 2.62 9.73
CA SER A 85 -8.08 2.28 8.30
C SER A 85 -8.83 0.97 8.05
N SER A 86 -8.97 0.11 9.06
CA SER A 86 -9.62 -1.19 8.93
C SER A 86 -11.15 -1.13 9.05
N ARG A 87 -11.85 -2.22 8.66
CA ARG A 87 -13.30 -2.39 8.93
C ARG A 87 -13.68 -2.13 10.39
N LYS A 88 -12.74 -2.32 11.34
CA LYS A 88 -12.96 -2.07 12.77
C LYS A 88 -13.28 -0.61 13.09
N PHE A 89 -12.77 0.36 12.34
CA PHE A 89 -13.19 1.76 12.47
C PHE A 89 -14.66 1.94 12.10
N ARG A 90 -15.10 1.30 11.01
CA ARG A 90 -16.49 1.34 10.55
C ARG A 90 -17.45 0.74 11.59
N ASP A 91 -17.04 -0.34 12.23
CA ASP A 91 -17.83 -0.99 13.30
C ASP A 91 -17.79 -0.17 14.60
N PHE A 92 -16.66 0.48 14.91
CA PHE A 92 -16.53 1.42 16.04
C PHE A 92 -17.42 2.65 15.86
N SER A 93 -17.40 3.31 14.70
CA SER A 93 -18.27 4.46 14.40
C SER A 93 -19.76 4.08 14.50
N ARG A 94 -20.14 2.93 13.94
CA ARG A 94 -21.53 2.40 14.04
C ARG A 94 -21.94 1.98 15.45
N GLY A 95 -20.99 1.79 16.36
CA GLY A 95 -21.24 1.53 17.78
C GLY A 95 -21.48 2.81 18.57
N MET A 96 -20.79 3.92 18.23
CA MET A 96 -21.03 5.23 18.83
C MET A 96 -22.36 5.84 18.39
N ASP A 97 -22.77 5.65 17.14
CA ASP A 97 -24.08 6.11 16.62
C ASP A 97 -25.29 5.39 17.27
N ARG A 98 -25.05 4.37 18.10
CA ARG A 98 -26.08 3.57 18.80
C ARG A 98 -26.09 3.73 20.31
N LEU A 99 -25.26 4.62 20.85
CA LEU A 99 -25.36 5.03 22.25
C LEU A 99 -26.40 6.15 22.35
N PRO A 100 -27.33 6.09 23.33
CA PRO A 100 -28.36 7.11 23.52
C PRO A 100 -27.79 8.46 23.92
#